data_AF-A0A6N7HK79-F1
#
_entry.id   AF-A0A6N7HK79-F1
#
_cell.length_a   1.000
_cell.length_b   1.000
_cell.length_c   1.000
_cell.angle_alpha   90.00
_cell.angle_beta   90.00
_cell.angle_gamma   90.00
#
_symmetry.space_group_name_H-M   'P 1'
#
loop_
_entity.id
_entity.type
_entity.pdbx_description
1 polymer ?
#
loop_
_entity_poly.entity_id
_entity_poly.type
_entity_poly.pdbx_seq_one_letter_code
_entity_poly.pdbx_strand_id
1 'polypeptide(L)'
;MATVFLRDAAATAAIFGFFGSAWFGWAQEHPPKSWRRWLLAGSVVSLVTMVAGGLLVWRRWGDGTAFDEDTSITFGVVVGIELVLAGVGAAVLGARGRRDIVPVWIALVVGVHLFPVAVIIGYPAIHGVGALVTIAALAAIPLARSRSLPVSAMNGLCVGTALLAGALFSVVTAL
;
A
#
# COMPACT_ATOMS: atom_id res chain seq x y z
N MET A 1 11.25 -19.26 -14.41
CA MET A 1 10.08 -18.60 -13.77
C MET A 1 10.30 -18.68 -12.28
N ALA A 2 10.43 -17.55 -11.58
CA ALA A 2 10.40 -17.57 -10.13
C ALA A 2 9.01 -18.07 -9.70
N THR A 3 8.97 -19.18 -8.96
CA THR A 3 7.73 -19.73 -8.43
C THR A 3 7.21 -18.79 -7.34
N VAL A 4 6.04 -18.19 -7.55
CA VAL A 4 5.39 -17.36 -6.54
C VAL A 4 4.95 -18.24 -5.38
N PHE A 5 5.35 -17.90 -4.16
CA PHE A 5 4.88 -18.59 -2.96
C PHE A 5 3.45 -18.14 -2.62
N LEU A 6 2.53 -19.11 -2.54
CA LEU A 6 1.10 -18.82 -2.29
C LEU A 6 0.86 -18.22 -0.90
N ARG A 7 1.66 -18.62 0.10
CA ARG A 7 1.65 -18.02 1.43
C ARG A 7 2.01 -16.54 1.39
N ASP A 8 3.00 -16.16 0.59
CA ASP A 8 3.47 -14.78 0.50
C ASP A 8 2.50 -13.91 -0.31
N ALA A 9 1.84 -14.49 -1.32
CA ALA A 9 0.73 -13.83 -2.00
C ALA A 9 -0.45 -13.59 -1.02
N ALA A 10 -0.80 -14.57 -0.18
CA ALA A 10 -1.82 -14.39 0.85
C ALA A 10 -1.43 -13.31 1.88
N ALA A 11 -0.16 -13.28 2.30
CA ALA A 11 0.35 -12.25 3.21
C ALA A 11 0.32 -10.85 2.57
N THR A 12 0.69 -10.76 1.28
CA THR A 12 0.59 -9.53 0.49
C THR A 12 -0.85 -9.04 0.41
N ALA A 13 -1.82 -9.93 0.20
CA ALA A 13 -3.24 -9.59 0.24
C ALA A 13 -3.66 -8.99 1.59
N ALA A 14 -3.21 -9.59 2.70
CA ALA A 14 -3.48 -9.11 4.04
C ALA A 14 -2.93 -7.68 4.24
N ILE A 15 -1.65 -7.49 3.93
CA ILE A 15 -0.91 -6.24 4.13
C ILE A 15 -1.48 -5.12 3.24
N PHE A 16 -1.71 -5.38 1.94
CA PHE A 16 -2.28 -4.38 1.04
C PHE A 16 -3.73 -4.06 1.37
N GLY A 17 -4.51 -5.03 1.88
CA GLY A 17 -5.86 -4.76 2.39
C GLY A 17 -5.85 -3.82 3.60
N PHE A 18 -4.95 -4.03 4.56
CA PHE A 18 -4.79 -3.14 5.71
C PHE A 18 -4.43 -1.70 5.27
N PHE A 19 -3.37 -1.57 4.47
CA PHE A 19 -2.91 -0.25 4.03
C PHE A 19 -3.88 0.40 3.03
N GLY A 20 -4.55 -0.37 2.18
CA GLY A 20 -5.62 0.14 1.32
C GLY A 20 -6.70 0.84 2.13
N SER A 21 -7.13 0.23 3.24
CA SER A 21 -8.10 0.84 4.17
C SER A 21 -7.57 2.13 4.78
N ALA A 22 -6.32 2.15 5.26
CA ALA A 22 -5.70 3.34 5.84
C ALA A 22 -5.62 4.52 4.84
N TRP A 23 -5.29 4.24 3.57
CA TRP A 23 -5.25 5.27 2.53
C TRP A 23 -6.63 5.77 2.11
N PHE A 24 -7.64 4.89 2.09
CA PHE A 24 -9.03 5.35 1.98
C PHE A 24 -9.44 6.21 3.20
N GLY A 25 -8.83 6.01 4.37
CA GLY A 25 -8.94 6.89 5.53
C GLY A 25 -8.42 8.32 5.25
N TRP A 26 -7.20 8.45 4.72
CA TRP A 26 -6.71 9.76 4.23
C TRP A 26 -7.58 10.35 3.12
N ALA A 27 -8.17 9.50 2.28
CA ALA A 27 -9.11 9.95 1.26
C ALA A 27 -10.34 10.68 1.85
N GLN A 28 -10.63 10.48 3.14
CA GLN A 28 -11.75 11.12 3.85
C GLN A 28 -11.46 12.53 4.37
N GLU A 29 -10.27 13.09 4.12
CA GLU A 29 -9.97 14.48 4.45
C GLU A 29 -10.73 15.45 3.53
N HIS A 30 -11.91 15.89 3.97
CA HIS A 30 -12.81 16.80 3.24
C HIS A 30 -13.12 16.41 1.78
N PRO A 31 -13.44 15.14 1.45
CA PRO A 31 -13.73 14.74 0.09
C PRO A 31 -15.08 15.31 -0.39
N PRO A 32 -15.28 15.39 -1.71
CA PRO A 32 -16.59 15.61 -2.30
C PRO A 32 -17.64 14.66 -1.72
N LYS A 33 -18.86 15.15 -1.48
CA LYS A 33 -19.94 14.36 -0.87
C LYS A 33 -20.23 13.07 -1.64
N SER A 34 -20.13 13.11 -2.98
CA SER A 34 -20.34 11.97 -3.86
C SER A 34 -19.32 10.84 -3.69
N TRP A 35 -18.12 11.14 -3.17
CA TRP A 35 -17.05 10.15 -2.97
C TRP A 35 -17.26 9.33 -1.70
N ARG A 36 -17.87 9.91 -0.66
CA ARG A 36 -17.94 9.33 0.69
C ARG A 36 -18.39 7.87 0.72
N ARG A 37 -19.46 7.53 -0.02
CA ARG A 37 -19.97 6.15 -0.09
C ARG A 37 -18.97 5.18 -0.73
N TRP A 38 -18.23 5.65 -1.73
CA TRP A 38 -17.26 4.84 -2.46
C TRP A 38 -15.96 4.67 -1.67
N LEU A 39 -15.53 5.72 -0.95
CA LEU A 39 -14.39 5.64 -0.03
C LEU A 39 -14.68 4.69 1.14
N LEU A 40 -15.91 4.74 1.68
CA LEU A 40 -16.35 3.80 2.71
C LEU A 40 -16.37 2.37 2.15
N ALA A 41 -16.97 2.16 0.97
CA ALA A 41 -16.97 0.85 0.31
C ALA A 41 -15.54 0.33 0.08
N GLY A 42 -14.64 1.17 -0.45
CA GLY A 42 -13.23 0.83 -0.63
C GLY A 42 -12.54 0.45 0.68
N SER A 43 -12.79 1.20 1.75
CA SER A 43 -12.23 0.91 3.09
C SER A 43 -12.71 -0.44 3.62
N VAL A 44 -14.02 -0.73 3.50
CA VAL A 44 -14.63 -1.99 3.95
C VAL A 44 -14.14 -3.17 3.12
N VAL A 45 -14.13 -3.06 1.79
CA VAL A 45 -13.63 -4.13 0.93
C VAL A 45 -12.16 -4.41 1.23
N SER A 46 -11.34 -3.36 1.45
CA SER A 46 -9.93 -3.54 1.82
C SER A 46 -9.77 -4.30 3.14
N LEU A 47 -10.60 -4.03 4.15
CA LEU A 47 -10.58 -4.78 5.41
C LEU A 47 -11.07 -6.22 5.25
N VAL A 48 -12.09 -6.46 4.42
CA VAL A 48 -12.55 -7.83 4.10
C VAL A 48 -11.45 -8.60 3.38
N THR A 49 -10.77 -7.98 2.42
CA THR A 49 -9.62 -8.56 1.71
C THR A 49 -8.46 -8.83 2.67
N MET A 50 -8.21 -7.92 3.63
CA MET A 50 -7.20 -8.12 4.67
C MET A 50 -7.49 -9.40 5.48
N VAL A 51 -8.73 -9.55 5.95
CA VAL A 51 -9.15 -10.73 6.71
C VAL A 51 -9.06 -12.00 5.87
N ALA A 52 -9.52 -11.96 4.61
CA ALA A 52 -9.42 -13.09 3.70
C ALA A 52 -7.95 -13.51 3.47
N GLY A 53 -7.05 -12.56 3.23
CA GLY A 53 -5.62 -12.81 3.12
C GLY A 53 -5.03 -13.45 4.38
N GLY A 54 -5.37 -12.92 5.56
CA GLY A 54 -4.92 -13.50 6.84
C GLY A 54 -5.42 -14.93 7.07
N LEU A 55 -6.67 -15.23 6.71
CA LEU A 55 -7.22 -16.59 6.77
C LEU A 55 -6.52 -17.53 5.78
N LEU A 56 -6.16 -17.06 4.59
CA LEU A 56 -5.41 -17.83 3.61
C LEU A 56 -3.98 -18.11 4.10
N VAL A 57 -3.30 -17.14 4.71
CA VAL A 57 -1.98 -17.35 5.34
C VAL A 57 -2.07 -18.43 6.41
N TRP A 58 -3.09 -18.37 7.27
CA TRP A 58 -3.28 -19.39 8.31
C TRP A 58 -3.49 -20.79 7.71
N ARG A 59 -4.31 -20.92 6.68
CA ARG A 59 -4.55 -22.19 5.98
C ARG A 59 -3.29 -22.72 5.28
N ARG A 60 -2.43 -21.82 4.78
CA ARG A 60 -1.22 -22.11 4.02
C ARG A 60 0.06 -22.01 4.87
N TRP A 61 -0.06 -22.08 6.19
CA TRP A 61 1.09 -21.87 7.07
C TRP A 61 2.22 -22.89 6.84
N GLY A 62 1.87 -24.11 6.40
CA GLY A 62 2.81 -25.16 6.04
C GLY A 62 3.40 -25.06 4.63
N ASP A 63 2.92 -24.12 3.79
CA ASP A 63 3.47 -23.91 2.45
C ASP A 63 4.82 -23.17 2.54
N GLY A 64 5.65 -23.32 1.50
CA GLY A 64 6.92 -22.59 1.38
C GLY A 64 6.72 -21.08 1.33
N THR A 65 7.78 -20.35 1.68
CA THR A 65 7.85 -18.89 1.69
C THR A 65 9.22 -18.44 1.21
N ALA A 66 9.30 -17.21 0.69
CA ALA A 66 10.56 -16.55 0.34
C ALA A 66 11.42 -16.22 1.57
N PHE A 67 10.85 -16.29 2.77
CA PHE A 67 11.51 -15.94 4.02
C PHE A 67 12.34 -17.09 4.61
N ASP A 68 13.65 -16.90 4.63
CA ASP A 68 14.67 -17.63 5.39
C ASP A 68 15.44 -16.63 6.28
N GLU A 69 16.57 -17.04 6.87
CA GLU A 69 17.36 -16.17 7.74
C GLU A 69 17.86 -14.90 7.01
N ASP A 70 18.43 -15.07 5.81
CA ASP A 70 19.06 -14.00 5.04
C ASP A 70 18.01 -13.05 4.44
N THR A 71 16.95 -13.61 3.85
CA THR A 71 15.88 -12.79 3.26
C THR A 71 15.07 -12.07 4.32
N SER A 72 14.89 -12.65 5.52
CA SER A 72 14.23 -11.97 6.64
C SER A 72 15.03 -10.77 7.13
N ILE A 73 16.36 -10.91 7.28
CA ILE A 73 17.24 -9.78 7.63
C ILE A 73 17.18 -8.70 6.56
N THR A 74 17.31 -9.09 5.28
CA THR A 74 17.28 -8.16 4.15
C THR A 74 15.97 -7.39 4.09
N PHE A 75 14.84 -8.09 4.25
CA PHE A 75 13.52 -7.48 4.32
C PHE A 75 13.40 -6.51 5.50
N GLY A 76 13.87 -6.90 6.69
CA GLY A 76 13.86 -6.04 7.88
C GLY A 76 14.65 -4.74 7.69
N VAL A 77 15.82 -4.81 7.03
CA VAL A 77 16.60 -3.61 6.69
C VAL A 77 15.85 -2.70 5.72
N VAL A 78 15.25 -3.27 4.67
CA VAL A 78 14.49 -2.50 3.66
C VAL A 78 13.28 -1.81 4.27
N VAL A 79 12.53 -2.49 5.15
CA VAL A 79 11.42 -1.91 5.92
C VAL A 79 11.93 -0.86 6.91
N GLY A 80 13.06 -1.11 7.59
CA GLY A 80 13.65 -0.15 8.52
C GLY A 80 14.01 1.17 7.85
N ILE A 81 14.64 1.11 6.67
CA ILE A 81 14.96 2.30 5.85
C ILE A 81 13.68 3.04 5.45
N GLU A 82 12.66 2.32 4.99
CA GLU A 82 11.36 2.90 4.63
C GLU A 82 10.73 3.65 5.81
N LEU A 83 10.62 3.01 6.97
CA LEU A 83 10.02 3.60 8.17
C LEU A 83 10.77 4.87 8.61
N VAL A 84 12.11 4.85 8.56
CA VAL A 84 12.91 6.03 8.88
C VAL A 84 12.65 7.16 7.88
N LEU A 85 12.67 6.88 6.57
CA LEU A 85 12.44 7.89 5.54
C LEU A 85 11.02 8.47 5.60
N ALA A 86 10.01 7.60 5.74
CA ALA A 86 8.62 7.98 5.89
C ALA A 86 8.41 8.84 7.14
N GLY A 87 8.91 8.39 8.30
CA GLY A 87 8.78 9.07 9.58
C GLY A 87 9.50 10.42 9.62
N VAL A 88 10.76 10.47 9.18
CA VAL A 88 11.55 11.71 9.13
C VAL A 88 10.90 12.73 8.22
N GLY A 89 10.53 12.35 7.00
CA GLY A 89 9.89 13.30 6.09
C GLY A 89 8.51 13.74 6.55
N ALA A 90 7.71 12.85 7.15
CA ALA A 90 6.43 13.23 7.77
C ALA A 90 6.63 14.21 8.93
N ALA A 91 7.61 14.00 9.80
CA ALA A 91 7.93 14.90 10.91
C ALA A 91 8.38 16.28 10.40
N VAL A 92 9.25 16.30 9.39
CA VAL A 92 9.74 17.54 8.76
C VAL A 92 8.60 18.32 8.09
N LEU A 93 7.72 17.64 7.36
CA LEU A 93 6.55 18.26 6.73
C LEU A 93 5.56 18.78 7.78
N GLY A 94 5.31 18.00 8.83
CA GLY A 94 4.46 18.38 9.95
C GLY A 94 4.98 19.62 10.68
N ALA A 95 6.29 19.68 10.96
CA ALA A 95 6.95 20.82 11.59
C ALA A 95 6.88 22.10 10.73
N ARG A 96 6.82 21.95 9.40
CA ARG A 96 6.67 23.07 8.45
C ARG A 96 5.22 23.43 8.14
N GLY A 97 4.25 22.87 8.85
CA GLY A 97 2.82 23.13 8.64
C GLY A 97 2.25 22.54 7.33
N ARG A 98 2.99 21.66 6.66
CA ARG A 98 2.63 21.06 5.35
C ARG A 98 2.01 19.67 5.53
N ARG A 99 1.04 19.57 6.45
CA ARG A 99 0.41 18.30 6.85
C ARG A 99 -0.42 17.68 5.72
N ASP A 100 -0.95 18.51 4.84
CA ASP A 100 -1.74 18.13 3.66
C ASP A 100 -0.98 17.27 2.65
N ILE A 101 0.35 17.34 2.63
CA ILE A 101 1.22 16.56 1.74
C ILE A 101 1.99 15.43 2.44
N VAL A 102 1.80 15.24 3.75
CA VAL A 102 2.36 14.08 4.47
C VAL A 102 1.91 12.75 3.84
N PRO A 103 0.63 12.56 3.48
CA PRO A 103 0.19 11.37 2.75
C PRO A 103 0.93 11.09 1.45
N VAL A 104 1.27 12.16 0.72
CA VAL A 104 1.98 12.08 -0.57
C VAL A 104 3.42 11.65 -0.36
N TRP A 105 4.10 12.21 0.65
CA TRP A 105 5.46 11.80 1.00
C TRP A 105 5.52 10.32 1.38
N ILE A 106 4.62 9.87 2.27
CA ILE A 106 4.58 8.48 2.70
C ILE A 106 4.27 7.57 1.51
N ALA A 107 3.30 7.93 0.66
CA ALA A 107 3.00 7.17 -0.55
C ALA A 107 4.20 7.07 -1.51
N LEU A 108 4.99 8.13 -1.68
CA LEU A 108 6.19 8.08 -2.50
C LEU A 108 7.23 7.10 -1.93
N VAL A 109 7.49 7.18 -0.63
CA VAL A 109 8.44 6.28 0.06
C VAL A 109 7.97 4.83 -0.02
N VAL A 110 6.70 4.56 0.30
CA VAL A 110 6.07 3.23 0.19
C VAL A 110 6.14 2.71 -1.24
N GLY A 111 5.76 3.51 -2.23
CA GLY A 111 5.78 3.10 -3.64
C GLY A 111 7.17 2.68 -4.10
N VAL A 112 8.21 3.42 -3.72
CA VAL A 112 9.61 3.08 -4.01
C VAL A 112 10.06 1.84 -3.21
N HIS A 113 9.66 1.72 -1.96
CA HIS A 113 9.95 0.57 -1.09
C HIS A 113 9.37 -0.75 -1.65
N LEU A 114 8.23 -0.71 -2.34
CA LEU A 114 7.62 -1.91 -2.91
C LEU A 114 8.49 -2.58 -3.99
N PHE A 115 9.40 -1.86 -4.66
CA PHE A 115 10.30 -2.45 -5.67
C PHE A 115 11.29 -3.47 -5.07
N PRO A 116 12.13 -3.12 -4.06
CA PRO A 116 12.99 -4.12 -3.42
C PRO A 116 12.18 -5.21 -2.71
N VAL A 117 11.02 -4.90 -2.12
CA VAL A 117 10.14 -5.94 -1.53
C VAL A 117 9.71 -6.96 -2.57
N ALA A 118 9.32 -6.52 -3.77
CA ALA A 118 8.91 -7.41 -4.85
C ALA A 118 10.03 -8.38 -5.27
N VAL A 119 11.28 -7.92 -5.23
CA VAL A 119 12.47 -8.73 -5.51
C VAL A 119 12.71 -9.73 -4.39
N ILE A 120 12.71 -9.29 -3.13
CA ILE A 120 12.98 -10.14 -1.96
C ILE A 120 11.94 -11.26 -1.83
N ILE A 121 10.65 -10.93 -1.98
CA ILE A 121 9.55 -11.90 -1.88
C ILE A 121 9.43 -12.74 -3.17
N GLY A 122 10.05 -12.31 -4.28
CA GLY A 122 9.92 -12.98 -5.56
C GLY A 122 8.50 -12.91 -6.14
N TYR A 123 7.74 -11.85 -5.83
CA TYR A 123 6.36 -11.66 -6.29
C TYR A 123 6.22 -10.45 -7.23
N PRO A 124 6.29 -10.64 -8.56
CA PRO A 124 6.35 -9.54 -9.52
C PRO A 124 5.15 -8.59 -9.51
N ALA A 125 3.97 -9.04 -9.08
CA ALA A 125 2.78 -8.19 -8.99
C ALA A 125 2.99 -6.97 -8.09
N ILE A 126 3.85 -7.09 -7.07
CA ILE A 126 4.21 -5.99 -6.17
C ILE A 126 4.91 -4.86 -6.93
N HIS A 127 5.70 -5.13 -7.98
CA HIS A 127 6.28 -4.07 -8.83
C HIS A 127 5.20 -3.22 -9.51
N GLY A 128 4.14 -3.87 -10.00
CA GLY A 128 3.02 -3.17 -10.63
C GLY A 128 2.31 -2.25 -9.64
N VAL A 129 2.06 -2.73 -8.42
CA VAL A 129 1.47 -1.91 -7.35
C VAL A 129 2.42 -0.79 -6.93
N GLY A 130 3.71 -1.07 -6.76
CA GLY A 130 4.74 -0.07 -6.47
C GLY A 130 4.76 1.06 -7.48
N ALA A 131 4.77 0.73 -8.78
CA ALA A 131 4.70 1.71 -9.85
C ALA A 131 3.42 2.56 -9.79
N LEU A 132 2.24 1.94 -9.59
CA LEU A 132 0.97 2.67 -9.47
C LEU A 132 0.97 3.62 -8.26
N VAL A 133 1.48 3.18 -7.12
CA VAL A 133 1.57 3.99 -5.89
C VAL A 133 2.56 5.15 -6.08
N THR A 134 3.73 4.90 -6.66
CA THR A 134 4.71 5.96 -6.97
C THR A 134 4.13 6.99 -7.94
N ILE A 135 3.48 6.55 -9.02
CA ILE A 135 2.83 7.44 -9.99
C ILE A 135 1.72 8.26 -9.31
N ALA A 136 0.89 7.62 -8.48
CA ALA A 136 -0.16 8.30 -7.72
C ALA A 136 0.41 9.38 -6.81
N ALA A 137 1.50 9.10 -6.09
CA ALA A 137 2.16 10.08 -5.23
C ALA A 137 2.70 11.28 -6.03
N LEU A 138 3.39 11.03 -7.15
CA LEU A 138 3.94 12.09 -8.00
C LEU A 138 2.84 12.95 -8.66
N ALA A 139 1.72 12.32 -9.04
CA ALA A 139 0.61 12.99 -9.70
C ALA A 139 -0.38 13.66 -8.72
N ALA A 140 -0.38 13.30 -7.43
CA ALA A 140 -1.40 13.73 -6.47
C ALA A 140 -1.53 15.25 -6.37
N ILE A 141 -0.41 15.97 -6.21
CA ILE A 141 -0.40 17.42 -6.05
C ILE A 141 -0.95 18.16 -7.29
N PRO A 142 -0.41 17.96 -8.52
CA PRO A 142 -0.93 18.66 -9.69
C PRO A 142 -2.39 18.28 -9.98
N LEU A 143 -2.78 17.03 -9.75
CA LEU A 143 -4.14 16.55 -10.01
C LEU A 143 -5.16 17.08 -9.00
N ALA A 144 -4.78 17.18 -7.73
CA ALA A 144 -5.62 17.77 -6.70
C ALA A 144 -5.84 19.26 -6.96
N ARG A 145 -4.76 19.99 -7.30
CA ARG A 145 -4.82 21.43 -7.60
C ARG A 145 -5.65 21.74 -8.83
N SER A 146 -5.51 20.97 -9.91
CA SER A 146 -6.29 21.20 -11.15
C SER A 146 -7.79 20.95 -10.98
N ARG A 147 -8.19 20.25 -9.90
CA ARG A 147 -9.59 19.94 -9.58
C ARG A 147 -10.08 20.61 -8.31
N SER A 148 -9.29 21.49 -7.70
CA SER A 148 -9.60 22.16 -6.42
C SER A 148 -9.99 21.18 -5.31
N LEU A 149 -9.27 20.06 -5.22
CA LEU A 149 -9.48 19.00 -4.22
C LEU A 149 -8.38 19.01 -3.15
N PRO A 150 -8.65 18.52 -1.92
CA PRO A 150 -7.61 18.28 -0.95
C PRO A 150 -6.58 17.28 -1.49
N VAL A 151 -5.29 17.58 -1.32
CA VAL A 151 -4.19 16.74 -1.83
C VAL A 151 -4.23 15.36 -1.18
N SER A 152 -4.43 15.32 0.13
CA SER A 152 -4.64 14.09 0.91
C SER A 152 -5.79 13.24 0.38
N ALA A 153 -6.93 13.88 0.05
CA ALA A 153 -8.09 13.18 -0.51
C ALA A 153 -7.78 12.50 -1.85
N MET A 154 -7.11 13.22 -2.75
CA MET A 154 -6.72 12.70 -4.07
C MET A 154 -5.70 11.56 -3.94
N ASN A 155 -4.64 11.77 -3.15
CA ASN A 155 -3.60 10.77 -2.93
C ASN A 155 -4.17 9.50 -2.28
N GLY A 156 -4.98 9.67 -1.24
CA GLY A 156 -5.66 8.58 -0.53
C GLY A 156 -6.52 7.73 -1.45
N LEU A 157 -7.32 8.38 -2.32
CA LEU A 157 -8.13 7.67 -3.31
C LEU A 157 -7.27 6.85 -4.27
N CYS A 158 -6.28 7.47 -4.92
CA CYS A 158 -5.47 6.80 -5.94
C CYS A 158 -4.67 5.63 -5.37
N VAL A 159 -3.98 5.84 -4.25
CA VAL A 159 -3.15 4.81 -3.62
C VAL A 159 -4.01 3.74 -2.96
N GLY A 160 -5.10 4.10 -2.28
CA GLY A 160 -6.05 3.14 -1.70
C GLY A 160 -6.63 2.20 -2.77
N THR A 161 -6.99 2.74 -3.94
CA THR A 161 -7.44 1.93 -5.08
C THR A 161 -6.33 1.02 -5.63
N ALA A 162 -5.10 1.51 -5.78
CA ALA A 162 -3.97 0.69 -6.25
C ALA A 162 -3.66 -0.47 -5.30
N LEU A 163 -3.62 -0.20 -3.99
CA LEU A 163 -3.40 -1.22 -2.96
C LEU A 163 -4.55 -2.22 -2.91
N LEU A 164 -5.81 -1.77 -2.97
CA LEU A 164 -6.96 -2.67 -3.01
C LEU A 164 -6.94 -3.59 -4.24
N ALA A 165 -6.62 -3.06 -5.41
CA ALA A 165 -6.49 -3.87 -6.62
C ALA A 165 -5.38 -4.93 -6.46
N GLY A 166 -4.23 -4.53 -5.92
CA GLY A 166 -3.14 -5.46 -5.59
C GLY A 166 -3.55 -6.52 -4.56
N ALA A 167 -4.31 -6.13 -3.53
CA ALA A 167 -4.78 -7.03 -2.49
C ALA A 167 -5.74 -8.09 -3.05
N LEU A 168 -6.70 -7.67 -3.87
CA LEU A 168 -7.66 -8.58 -4.53
C LEU A 168 -6.95 -9.53 -5.49
N PHE A 169 -6.01 -9.02 -6.30
CA PHE A 169 -5.18 -9.85 -7.19
C PHE A 169 -4.38 -10.89 -6.40
N SER A 170 -3.86 -10.50 -5.23
CA SER A 170 -3.08 -11.38 -4.37
C SER A 170 -3.96 -12.45 -3.70
N VAL A 171 -5.21 -12.13 -3.33
CA VAL A 171 -6.19 -13.14 -2.88
C VAL A 171 -6.43 -14.15 -3.99
N VAL A 172 -6.74 -13.71 -5.22
CA VAL A 172 -6.99 -14.61 -6.35
C VAL A 172 -5.78 -15.49 -6.65
N THR A 173 -4.57 -14.94 -6.55
CA THR A 173 -3.33 -15.69 -6.73
C THR A 173 -3.15 -16.78 -5.65
N ALA A 174 -3.62 -16.53 -4.43
CA ALA A 174 -3.43 -17.41 -3.28
C ALA A 174 -4.57 -18.41 -3.04
N LEU A 175 -5.62 -18.41 -3.85
CA LEU A 175 -6.68 -19.42 -3.83
C LEU A 175 -6.21 -20.70 -4.51
#